data_AF-A0A7W0N7M1-F1
#
_entry.id   AF-A0A7W0N7M1-F1
#
_cell.length_a   1.000
_cell.length_b   1.000
_cell.length_c   1.000
_cell.angle_alpha   90.00
_cell.angle_beta   90.00
_cell.angle_gamma   90.00
#
_symmetry.space_group_name_H-M   'P 1'
#
loop_
_entity.id
_entity.type
_entity.pdbx_description
1 polymer ?
#
loop_
_entity_poly.entity_id
_entity_poly.type
_entity_poly.pdbx_seq_one_letter_code
_entity_poly.pdbx_strand_id
1 'polypeptide(L)'
;MTTAEIEPGGVESREPTATRIVRYLGKAPVYLVLVFLGLLWLVPTIGLFLTSLLDSTVVGRVGWWEIFSTPSLGTLENYGDILDNDAITSALLTTLWVSIGSTILPIFLAALAAYAFAWLEFPGRDWLFLVVVALLVVPIQMALIPIFSLYN
;
A
#
# COMPACT_ATOMS: atom_id res chain seq x y z
N MET A 1 65.55 3.33 -25.15
CA MET A 1 64.93 2.32 -26.02
C MET A 1 63.72 1.79 -25.26
N THR A 2 62.59 2.48 -25.43
CA THR A 2 61.36 2.32 -24.66
C THR A 2 60.40 1.50 -25.52
N THR A 3 60.09 0.28 -25.10
CA THR A 3 59.01 -0.52 -25.69
C THR A 3 57.69 -0.02 -25.11
N ALA A 4 56.94 0.73 -25.91
CA ALA A 4 55.57 1.07 -25.60
C ALA A 4 54.72 -0.21 -25.67
N GLU A 5 54.23 -0.66 -24.53
CA GLU A 5 53.26 -1.72 -24.42
C GLU A 5 51.89 -1.16 -24.83
N ILE A 6 51.40 -1.60 -25.99
CA ILE A 6 50.08 -1.23 -26.48
C ILE A 6 49.07 -2.12 -25.75
N GLU A 7 48.36 -1.55 -24.78
CA GLU A 7 47.20 -2.22 -24.18
C GLU A 7 46.16 -2.53 -25.28
N PRO A 8 45.71 -3.78 -25.42
CA PRO A 8 44.64 -4.09 -26.36
C PRO A 8 43.36 -3.46 -25.81
N GLY A 9 42.93 -2.37 -26.46
CA GLY A 9 41.69 -1.68 -26.17
C GLY A 9 40.54 -2.68 -26.05
N GLY A 10 39.91 -2.71 -24.87
CA GLY A 10 38.76 -3.54 -24.59
C GLY A 10 37.67 -3.26 -25.61
N VAL A 11 37.45 -4.22 -26.50
CA VAL A 11 36.31 -4.19 -27.42
C VAL A 11 35.07 -4.37 -26.56
N GLU A 12 34.35 -3.27 -26.28
CA GLU A 12 32.97 -3.35 -25.82
C GLU A 12 32.19 -4.16 -26.87
N SER A 13 31.99 -5.44 -26.56
CA SER A 13 31.17 -6.33 -27.35
C SER A 13 29.74 -5.82 -27.25
N ARG A 14 29.35 -5.01 -28.24
CA ARG A 14 27.96 -4.56 -28.40
C ARG A 14 27.07 -5.79 -28.49
N GLU A 15 26.37 -6.10 -27.41
CA GLU A 15 25.42 -7.20 -27.40
C GLU A 15 24.47 -7.08 -28.60
N PRO A 16 24.30 -8.14 -29.41
CA PRO A 16 23.40 -8.12 -30.56
C PRO A 16 22.00 -7.71 -30.12
N THR A 17 21.41 -6.73 -30.81
CA THR A 17 20.04 -6.22 -30.53
C THR A 17 19.01 -7.36 -30.48
N ALA A 18 19.26 -8.45 -31.22
CA ALA A 18 18.46 -9.68 -31.19
C ALA A 18 18.43 -10.38 -29.82
N THR A 19 19.56 -10.43 -29.10
CA THR A 19 19.64 -11.04 -27.75
C THR A 19 18.80 -10.26 -26.74
N ARG A 20 18.71 -8.93 -26.89
CA ARG A 20 17.84 -8.08 -26.06
C ARG A 20 16.36 -8.35 -26.33
N ILE A 21 15.96 -8.44 -27.60
CA ILE A 21 14.56 -8.68 -27.99
C ILE A 21 14.07 -10.07 -27.53
N VAL A 22 14.88 -11.12 -27.68
CA VAL A 22 14.53 -12.48 -27.21
C VAL A 22 14.35 -12.53 -25.69
N ARG A 23 15.16 -11.78 -24.93
CA ARG A 23 15.03 -11.67 -23.46
C ARG A 23 13.77 -10.91 -23.03
N TYR A 24 13.29 -9.94 -23.82
CA TYR A 24 12.02 -9.24 -23.58
C TYR A 24 10.81 -10.11 -23.95
N LEU A 25 10.85 -10.84 -25.08
CA LEU A 25 9.80 -11.79 -25.44
C LEU A 25 9.66 -12.93 -24.42
N GLY A 26 10.78 -13.42 -23.86
CA GLY A 26 10.75 -14.43 -22.79
C GLY A 26 10.06 -13.94 -21.50
N LYS A 27 9.98 -12.63 -21.28
CA LYS A 27 9.27 -12.03 -20.14
C LYS A 27 7.83 -11.63 -20.46
N ALA A 28 7.41 -11.64 -21.72
CA ALA A 28 6.06 -11.26 -22.11
C ALA A 28 4.96 -12.07 -21.39
N PRO A 29 5.09 -13.39 -21.18
CA PRO A 29 4.12 -14.15 -20.38
C PRO A 29 4.03 -13.66 -18.93
N VAL A 30 5.17 -13.32 -18.32
CA VAL A 30 5.22 -12.80 -16.94
C VAL A 30 4.52 -11.45 -16.84
N TYR A 31 4.79 -10.52 -17.78
CA TYR A 31 4.12 -9.23 -17.80
C TYR A 31 2.61 -9.37 -18.04
N LEU A 32 2.19 -10.25 -18.94
CA LEU A 32 0.77 -10.50 -19.19
C LEU A 32 0.07 -11.04 -17.93
N VAL A 33 0.69 -11.99 -17.22
CA VAL A 33 0.15 -12.51 -15.96
C VAL A 33 0.10 -11.43 -14.88
N LEU A 34 1.16 -10.63 -14.71
CA LEU A 34 1.21 -9.55 -13.73
C LEU A 34 0.15 -8.46 -14.02
N VAL A 35 0.00 -8.07 -15.29
CA VAL A 35 -1.03 -7.11 -15.71
C VAL A 35 -2.42 -7.70 -15.48
N PHE A 36 -2.66 -8.96 -15.86
CA PHE A 36 -3.94 -9.62 -15.61
C PHE A 36 -4.27 -9.68 -14.11
N LEU A 37 -3.33 -10.11 -13.27
CA LEU A 37 -3.49 -10.13 -11.82
C LEU A 37 -3.72 -8.71 -11.25
N GLY A 38 -2.98 -7.72 -11.75
CA GLY A 38 -3.16 -6.32 -11.36
C GLY A 38 -4.55 -5.79 -11.72
N LEU A 39 -5.02 -6.05 -12.94
CA LEU A 39 -6.38 -5.68 -13.38
C LEU A 39 -7.44 -6.40 -12.56
N LEU A 40 -7.28 -7.71 -12.31
CA LEU A 40 -8.17 -8.49 -11.46
C LEU A 40 -8.24 -7.92 -10.04
N TRP A 41 -7.11 -7.50 -9.48
CA TRP A 41 -7.04 -6.89 -8.15
C TRP A 41 -7.70 -5.51 -8.08
N LEU A 42 -7.78 -4.78 -9.19
CA LEU A 42 -8.48 -3.50 -9.27
C LEU A 42 -9.99 -3.63 -9.41
N VAL A 43 -10.52 -4.79 -9.83
CA VAL A 43 -11.97 -5.02 -9.97
C VAL A 43 -12.77 -4.61 -8.72
N PRO A 44 -12.44 -5.03 -7.49
CA PRO A 44 -13.19 -4.59 -6.31
C PRO A 44 -13.11 -3.08 -6.06
N THR A 45 -11.97 -2.45 -6.35
CA THR A 45 -11.79 -0.98 -6.20
C THR A 45 -12.64 -0.22 -7.22
N ILE A 46 -12.65 -0.67 -8.48
CA ILE A 46 -13.51 -0.11 -9.54
C ILE A 46 -14.97 -0.33 -9.19
N GLY A 47 -15.34 -1.52 -8.71
CA GLY A 47 -16.69 -1.83 -8.28
C GLY A 47 -17.16 -0.90 -7.16
N LEU A 48 -16.33 -0.69 -6.13
CA LEU A 48 -16.62 0.23 -5.04
C LEU A 48 -16.80 1.68 -5.53
N PHE A 49 -15.94 2.13 -6.44
CA PHE A 49 -16.03 3.47 -7.05
C PHE A 49 -17.30 3.65 -7.88
N LEU A 50 -17.68 2.65 -8.69
CA LEU A 50 -18.93 2.71 -9.45
C LEU A 50 -20.15 2.61 -8.52
N THR A 51 -20.07 1.85 -7.42
CA THR A 51 -21.11 1.82 -6.41
C THR A 51 -21.30 3.16 -5.71
N SER A 52 -20.24 3.94 -5.44
CA SER A 52 -20.42 5.27 -4.85
C SER A 52 -21.16 6.24 -5.77
N LEU A 53 -21.21 5.98 -7.08
CA LEU A 53 -21.99 6.73 -8.06
C LEU A 53 -23.43 6.23 -8.21
N LEU A 54 -23.78 5.05 -7.70
CA LEU A 54 -25.15 4.55 -7.81
C LEU A 54 -26.07 5.28 -6.85
N ASP A 55 -27.29 5.59 -7.28
CA ASP A 55 -28.34 6.14 -6.42
C ASP A 55 -28.48 5.32 -5.12
N SER A 56 -28.48 5.99 -3.97
CA SER A 56 -28.52 5.35 -2.65
C SER A 56 -29.70 4.40 -2.47
N THR A 57 -30.79 4.61 -3.20
CA THR A 57 -31.94 3.71 -3.19
C THR A 57 -31.61 2.36 -3.82
N VAL A 58 -30.78 2.28 -4.85
CA VAL A 58 -30.51 1.01 -5.56
C VAL A 58 -29.26 0.28 -5.05
N VAL A 59 -28.43 0.93 -4.24
CA VAL A 59 -27.24 0.32 -3.61
C VAL A 59 -27.63 -0.94 -2.83
N GLY A 60 -26.95 -2.06 -3.12
CA GLY A 60 -27.21 -3.38 -2.52
C GLY A 60 -28.33 -4.18 -3.18
N ARG A 61 -29.10 -3.59 -4.09
CA ARG A 61 -30.12 -4.30 -4.90
C ARG A 61 -29.61 -4.68 -6.29
N VAL A 62 -28.70 -3.88 -6.84
CA VAL A 62 -28.10 -4.08 -8.17
C VAL A 62 -26.58 -4.20 -8.09
N GLY A 63 -25.98 -4.84 -9.10
CA GLY A 63 -24.53 -4.91 -9.24
C GLY A 63 -23.94 -3.60 -9.76
N TRP A 64 -22.69 -3.30 -9.42
CA TRP A 64 -22.00 -2.08 -9.86
C TRP A 64 -21.82 -1.98 -11.39
N TRP A 65 -21.81 -3.12 -12.08
CA TRP A 65 -21.73 -3.18 -13.54
C TRP A 65 -23.01 -2.73 -14.25
N GLU A 66 -24.15 -2.62 -13.54
CA GLU A 66 -25.43 -2.16 -14.12
C GLU A 66 -25.39 -0.67 -14.51
N ILE A 67 -24.39 0.08 -14.05
CA ILE A 67 -24.17 1.45 -14.52
C ILE A 67 -23.86 1.50 -16.04
N PHE A 68 -23.27 0.43 -16.59
CA PHE A 68 -22.97 0.34 -18.03
C PHE A 68 -24.19 -0.05 -18.87
N SER A 69 -25.13 -0.82 -18.30
CA SER A 69 -26.39 -1.19 -18.97
C SER A 69 -27.42 -0.06 -18.86
N THR A 70 -27.42 0.64 -17.72
CA THR A 70 -28.41 1.65 -17.35
C THR A 70 -27.72 2.90 -16.80
N PRO A 71 -27.19 3.78 -17.65
CA PRO A 71 -26.46 4.97 -17.23
C PRO A 71 -27.26 5.95 -16.34
N SER A 72 -28.60 5.89 -16.40
CA SER A 72 -29.49 6.71 -15.57
C SER A 72 -29.48 6.34 -14.08
N LEU A 73 -28.83 5.24 -13.68
CA LEU A 73 -28.63 4.87 -12.27
C LEU A 73 -27.50 5.67 -11.60
N GLY A 74 -26.66 6.34 -12.40
CA GLY A 74 -25.55 7.14 -11.91
C GLY A 74 -26.00 8.52 -11.41
N THR A 75 -25.59 8.88 -10.20
CA THR A 75 -25.81 10.18 -9.56
C THR A 75 -24.58 10.61 -8.76
N LEU A 76 -24.47 11.91 -8.51
CA LEU A 76 -23.49 12.49 -7.60
C LEU A 76 -24.12 12.96 -6.27
N GLU A 77 -25.42 12.75 -6.10
CA GLU A 77 -26.18 13.17 -4.92
C GLU A 77 -25.59 12.60 -3.62
N ASN A 78 -25.13 11.34 -3.63
CA ASN A 78 -24.47 10.71 -2.48
C ASN A 78 -23.29 11.54 -1.93
N TYR A 79 -22.52 12.22 -2.79
CA TYR A 79 -21.41 13.06 -2.34
C TYR A 79 -21.91 14.34 -1.71
N GLY A 80 -22.97 14.94 -2.25
CA GLY A 80 -23.66 16.09 -1.64
C GLY A 80 -24.20 15.73 -0.27
N ASP A 81 -24.95 14.64 -0.18
CA ASP A 81 -25.54 14.14 1.07
C ASP A 81 -24.50 13.89 2.17
N ILE A 82 -23.31 13.37 1.80
CA ILE A 82 -22.21 13.14 2.74
C ILE A 82 -21.59 14.45 3.21
N LEU A 83 -21.43 15.43 2.32
CA LEU A 83 -20.82 16.73 2.64
C LEU A 83 -21.76 17.65 3.44
N ASP A 84 -23.06 17.53 3.22
CA ASP A 84 -24.09 18.26 3.98
C ASP A 84 -24.41 17.60 5.33
N ASN A 85 -23.90 16.39 5.56
CA ASN A 85 -24.06 15.68 6.82
C ASN A 85 -22.94 16.01 7.82
N ASP A 86 -23.24 16.89 8.77
CA ASP A 86 -22.33 17.32 9.84
C ASP A 86 -21.73 16.16 10.64
N ALA A 87 -22.48 15.08 10.89
CA ALA A 87 -21.98 13.93 11.62
C ALA A 87 -20.88 13.19 10.83
N ILE A 88 -21.02 13.11 9.51
CA ILE A 88 -20.02 12.46 8.65
C ILE A 88 -18.81 13.37 8.44
N THR A 89 -19.02 14.65 8.12
CA THR A 89 -17.91 15.59 7.89
C THR A 89 -17.07 15.79 9.15
N SER A 90 -17.70 15.90 10.32
CA SER A 90 -16.97 15.95 11.60
C SER A 90 -16.20 14.65 11.87
N ALA A 91 -16.80 13.47 11.63
CA ALA A 91 -16.10 12.19 11.77
C ALA A 91 -14.89 12.06 10.84
N LEU A 92 -14.98 12.55 9.60
CA LEU A 92 -13.85 12.59 8.66
C LEU A 92 -12.73 13.50 9.17
N LEU A 93 -13.07 14.69 9.68
CA LEU A 93 -12.09 15.63 10.24
C LEU A 93 -11.44 15.08 11.51
N THR A 94 -12.22 14.49 12.42
CA THR A 94 -11.70 13.83 13.62
C THR A 94 -10.76 12.68 13.24
N THR A 95 -11.14 11.85 12.27
CA THR A 95 -10.30 10.73 11.79
C THR A 95 -9.01 11.25 11.19
N LEU A 96 -9.06 12.33 10.41
CA LEU A 96 -7.88 12.97 9.84
C LEU A 96 -6.92 13.45 10.94
N TRP A 97 -7.45 14.19 11.93
CA TRP A 97 -6.64 14.69 13.05
C TRP A 97 -6.01 13.57 13.88
N VAL A 98 -6.79 12.54 14.21
CA VAL A 98 -6.31 11.40 14.97
C VAL A 98 -5.25 10.62 14.18
N SER A 99 -5.46 10.40 12.89
CA SER A 99 -4.53 9.64 12.02
C SER A 99 -3.18 10.34 11.87
N ILE A 100 -3.17 11.67 11.79
CA ILE A 100 -1.92 12.45 11.74
C ILE A 100 -1.14 12.25 13.03
N GLY A 101 -1.78 12.41 14.19
CA GLY A 101 -1.15 12.20 15.50
C GLY A 101 -0.64 10.77 15.68
N SER A 102 -1.46 9.78 15.33
CA SER A 102 -1.12 8.36 15.45
C SER A 102 -0.07 7.88 14.46
N THR A 103 0.27 8.67 13.44
CA THR A 103 1.34 8.33 12.49
C THR A 103 2.64 9.02 12.87
N ILE A 104 2.60 10.33 13.13
CA ILE A 104 3.80 11.12 13.40
C ILE A 104 4.44 10.71 14.72
N LEU A 105 3.66 10.59 15.79
CA LEU A 105 4.20 10.33 17.13
C LEU A 105 4.89 8.96 17.20
N PRO A 106 4.29 7.84 16.72
CA PRO A 106 4.97 6.55 16.73
C PRO A 106 6.18 6.51 15.80
N ILE A 107 6.14 7.12 14.62
CA ILE A 107 7.31 7.17 13.73
C ILE A 107 8.47 7.93 14.39
N PHE A 108 8.18 9.07 15.02
CA PHE A 108 9.19 9.86 15.72
C PHE A 108 9.85 9.07 16.85
N LEU A 109 9.05 8.44 17.72
CA LEU A 109 9.57 7.62 18.81
C LEU A 109 10.31 6.37 18.30
N ALA A 110 9.79 5.72 17.25
CA ALA A 110 10.42 4.57 16.63
C ALA A 110 11.77 4.94 15.99
N ALA A 111 11.90 6.12 15.39
CA ALA A 111 13.15 6.60 14.81
C ALA A 111 14.22 6.83 15.90
N LEU A 112 13.84 7.44 17.03
CA LEU A 112 14.75 7.62 18.18
C LEU A 112 15.19 6.28 18.77
N ALA A 113 14.24 5.34 18.93
CA ALA A 113 14.53 4.00 19.41
C ALA A 113 15.45 3.23 18.44
N ALA A 114 15.17 3.29 17.14
CA ALA A 114 16.01 2.70 16.11
C ALA A 114 17.44 3.27 16.15
N TYR A 115 17.58 4.58 16.41
CA TYR A 115 18.90 5.18 16.57
C TYR A 115 19.66 4.59 17.77
N ALA A 116 19.00 4.46 18.92
CA ALA A 116 19.60 3.83 20.09
C ALA A 116 20.03 2.38 19.82
N PHE A 117 19.21 1.59 19.13
CA PHE A 117 19.56 0.20 18.78
C PHE A 117 20.68 0.09 17.75
N ALA A 118 20.76 0.99 16.77
CA ALA A 118 21.72 0.89 15.67
C ALA A 118 23.11 1.47 16.01
N TRP A 119 23.19 2.52 16.83
CA TRP A 119 24.45 3.24 17.07
C TRP A 119 24.93 3.26 18.52
N LEU A 120 24.09 2.94 19.52
CA LEU A 120 24.53 2.92 20.91
C LEU A 120 24.85 1.49 21.37
N GLU A 121 25.90 1.37 22.17
CA GLU A 121 26.27 0.13 22.85
C GLU A 121 25.81 0.23 24.31
N PHE A 122 24.79 -0.56 24.67
CA PHE A 122 24.27 -0.63 26.04
C PHE A 122 23.98 -2.09 26.43
N PRO A 123 24.12 -2.45 27.72
CA PRO A 123 23.89 -3.83 28.17
C PRO A 123 22.42 -4.24 27.98
N GLY A 124 22.19 -5.41 27.40
CA GLY A 124 20.84 -5.96 27.18
C GLY A 124 20.14 -5.53 25.88
N ARG A 125 20.83 -4.79 25.00
CA ARG A 125 20.32 -4.33 23.69
C ARG A 125 19.66 -5.44 22.88
N ASP A 126 20.34 -6.57 22.73
CA ASP A 126 19.87 -7.65 21.86
C ASP A 126 18.64 -8.35 22.44
N TRP A 127 18.54 -8.46 23.77
CA TRP A 127 17.35 -8.99 24.43
C TRP A 127 16.14 -8.07 24.25
N LEU A 128 16.33 -6.76 24.44
CA LEU A 128 15.27 -5.77 24.25
C LEU A 128 14.81 -5.74 22.78
N PHE A 129 15.75 -5.84 21.84
CA PHE A 129 15.44 -5.96 20.41
C PHE A 129 14.57 -7.19 20.11
N LEU A 130 14.94 -8.36 20.66
CA LEU A 130 14.15 -9.58 20.50
C LEU A 130 12.74 -9.45 21.09
N VAL A 131 12.59 -8.81 22.25
CA VAL A 131 11.27 -8.55 22.85
C VAL A 131 10.42 -7.66 21.95
N VAL A 132 10.99 -6.57 21.41
CA VAL A 132 10.27 -5.69 20.46
C VAL A 132 9.80 -6.47 19.23
N VAL A 133 10.69 -7.26 18.62
CA VAL A 133 10.33 -8.09 17.46
C VAL A 133 9.25 -9.11 17.82
N ALA A 134 9.36 -9.77 18.97
CA ALA A 134 8.34 -10.72 19.44
C ALA A 134 6.98 -10.04 19.64
N LEU A 135 6.95 -8.81 20.16
CA LEU A 135 5.72 -8.03 20.30
C LEU A 135 5.12 -7.62 18.95
N LEU A 136 5.92 -7.36 17.91
CA LEU A 136 5.41 -7.06 16.56
C LEU A 136 4.70 -8.25 15.90
N VAL A 137 5.04 -9.48 16.29
CA VAL A 137 4.39 -10.71 15.79
C VAL A 137 3.02 -10.93 16.44
N VAL A 138 2.77 -10.35 17.62
CA VAL A 138 1.50 -10.53 18.33
C VAL A 138 0.38 -9.85 17.55
N PRO A 139 -0.66 -10.60 17.13
CA PRO A 139 -1.79 -10.03 16.40
C PRO A 139 -2.59 -9.11 17.32
N ILE A 140 -2.85 -7.88 16.86
CA ILE A 140 -3.55 -6.85 17.63
C ILE A 140 -4.95 -7.30 18.10
N GLN A 141 -5.58 -8.22 17.37
CA GLN A 141 -6.89 -8.78 17.69
C GLN A 141 -6.90 -9.50 19.05
N MET A 142 -5.79 -10.10 19.48
CA MET A 142 -5.68 -10.78 20.78
C MET A 142 -5.68 -9.80 21.95
N ALA A 143 -5.29 -8.54 21.71
CA ALA A 143 -5.28 -7.48 22.72
C ALA A 143 -6.67 -6.89 23.01
N LEU A 144 -7.71 -7.24 22.22
CA LEU A 144 -9.05 -6.69 22.40
C LEU A 144 -9.83 -7.32 23.57
N ILE A 145 -9.59 -8.61 23.87
CA ILE A 145 -10.28 -9.33 24.97
C ILE A 145 -10.02 -8.67 26.34
N PRO A 146 -8.76 -8.37 26.72
CA PRO A 146 -8.47 -7.75 28.01
C PRO A 146 -8.96 -6.30 28.09
N ILE A 147 -8.89 -5.56 26.97
CA ILE A 147 -9.39 -4.17 26.90
C ILE A 147 -10.88 -4.14 27.21
N PHE A 148 -11.67 -5.03 26.63
CA PHE A 148 -13.12 -5.06 26.89
C PHE A 148 -13.43 -5.33 28.36
N SER A 149 -12.66 -6.21 29.02
CA SER A 149 -12.79 -6.50 30.45
C SER A 149 -12.38 -5.33 31.36
N LEU A 150 -11.65 -4.34 30.87
CA LEU A 150 -11.21 -3.16 31.63
C LEU A 150 -12.28 -2.05 31.66
N TYR A 151 -13.23 -2.07 30.71
CA TYR A 151 -14.26 -1.04 30.54
C TYR A 151 -15.67 -1.47 30.98
N ASN A 152 -15.84 -2.73 31.43
CA ASN A 152 -17.11 -3.28 31.93
C ASN A 152 -16.94 -3.79 33.36
#